data_AF-A0A535Y9A5-F1
#
_entry.id   AF-A0A535Y9A5-F1
#
_cell.length_a   1.000
_cell.length_b   1.000
_cell.length_c   1.000
_cell.angle_alpha   90.00
_cell.angle_beta   90.00
_cell.angle_gamma   90.00
#
_symmetry.space_group_name_H-M   'P 1'
#
loop_
_entity.id
_entity.type
_entity.pdbx_description
1 polymer ?
#
loop_
_entity_poly.entity_id
_entity_poly.type
_entity_poly.pdbx_seq_one_letter_code
_entity_poly.pdbx_strand_id
1 'polypeptide(L)'
;MSIDYTLLDWPSANGTQFVLGEFPPGQVNVRRDQFQTERYAASDSSGHAAIAATEDRAGSLRLVRHGTSVVGSYRAGADRPWVELPAQLTSPFDATFQIFLFSDGKSFAGKKVRVAVDNFRLAATNLVCL
;
A
#
# COMPACT_ATOMS: atom_id res chain seq x y z
N MET A 1 0.16 -9.66 5.93
CA MET A 1 0.66 -8.53 6.74
C MET A 1 -0.35 -7.39 6.72
N SER A 2 -0.36 -6.54 7.74
CA SER A 2 -1.16 -5.31 7.77
C SER A 2 -0.45 -4.18 8.51
N ILE A 3 -0.86 -2.95 8.23
CA ILE A 3 -0.35 -1.75 8.89
C ILE A 3 -1.47 -0.69 8.98
N ASP A 4 -1.51 0.03 10.10
CA ASP A 4 -2.34 1.21 10.26
C ASP A 4 -1.49 2.45 9.95
N TYR A 5 -2.12 3.47 9.38
CA TYR A 5 -1.44 4.73 9.06
C TYR A 5 -2.27 5.95 9.37
N THR A 6 -1.59 7.07 9.62
CA THR A 6 -2.17 8.42 9.71
C THR A 6 -1.34 9.40 8.91
N LEU A 7 -2.00 10.19 8.07
CA LEU A 7 -1.40 11.21 7.20
C LEU A 7 -1.20 12.50 8.01
N LEU A 8 0.04 12.81 8.40
CA LEU A 8 0.37 13.97 9.25
C LEU A 8 0.56 15.25 8.43
N ASP A 9 1.56 15.25 7.56
CA ASP A 9 1.76 16.30 6.57
C ASP A 9 1.43 15.68 5.21
N TRP A 10 0.25 15.99 4.68
CA TRP A 10 -0.22 15.43 3.42
C TRP A 10 -0.92 16.51 2.58
N PRO A 11 -0.14 17.43 1.99
CA PRO A 11 -0.68 18.48 1.15
C PRO A 11 -1.30 17.89 -0.12
N SER A 12 -2.28 18.59 -0.69
CA SER A 12 -2.89 18.18 -1.95
C SER A 12 -1.86 18.13 -3.09
N ALA A 13 -2.06 17.16 -3.99
CA ALA A 13 -1.18 16.92 -5.13
C ALA A 13 0.30 16.84 -4.76
N ASN A 14 0.64 16.10 -3.70
CA ASN A 14 2.02 15.90 -3.27
C ASN A 14 2.79 14.83 -4.07
N GLY A 15 2.11 14.16 -5.02
CA GLY A 15 2.70 13.15 -5.88
C GLY A 15 3.18 11.89 -5.16
N THR A 16 2.72 11.69 -3.93
CA THR A 16 3.27 10.67 -3.04
C THR A 16 2.36 9.45 -2.98
N GLN A 17 3.00 8.29 -2.88
CA GLN A 17 2.39 6.99 -2.65
C GLN A 17 2.94 6.41 -1.35
N PHE A 18 2.05 6.09 -0.43
CA PHE A 18 2.36 5.25 0.73
C PHE A 18 2.00 3.81 0.39
N VAL A 19 3.01 2.94 0.32
CA VAL A 19 2.88 1.61 -0.28
C VAL A 19 3.16 0.52 0.74
N LEU A 20 2.29 -0.49 0.76
CA LEU A 20 2.54 -1.80 1.32
C LEU A 20 2.64 -2.80 0.16
N GLY A 21 3.76 -3.48 0.01
CA GLY A 21 4.02 -4.28 -1.19
C GLY A 21 4.86 -5.54 -0.98
N GLU A 22 4.74 -6.45 -1.94
CA GLU A 22 5.60 -7.61 -2.16
C GLU A 22 6.51 -7.31 -3.36
N PHE A 23 7.83 -7.30 -3.13
CA PHE A 23 8.85 -6.96 -4.12
C PHE A 23 10.12 -7.80 -3.93
N PRO A 24 10.89 -8.00 -5.00
CA PRO A 24 10.75 -9.09 -5.96
C PRO A 24 10.69 -10.49 -5.29
N PRO A 25 10.21 -11.53 -6.01
CA PRO A 25 9.83 -11.56 -7.43
C PRO A 25 8.40 -11.08 -7.75
N GLY A 26 7.59 -10.77 -6.73
CA GLY A 26 6.28 -10.12 -6.92
C GLY A 26 6.38 -8.63 -7.28
N GLN A 27 5.31 -8.06 -7.84
CA GLN A 27 5.08 -6.61 -7.94
C GLN A 27 3.63 -6.30 -7.53
N VAL A 28 3.20 -6.91 -6.43
CA VAL A 28 1.86 -6.73 -5.89
C VAL A 28 1.91 -5.72 -4.77
N ASN A 29 1.07 -4.70 -4.84
CA ASN A 29 0.99 -3.71 -3.79
C ASN A 29 -0.43 -3.21 -3.56
N VAL A 30 -0.64 -2.69 -2.35
CA VAL A 30 -1.75 -1.81 -2.00
C VAL A 30 -1.16 -0.51 -1.48
N ARG A 31 -1.76 0.61 -1.85
CA ARG A 31 -1.19 1.93 -1.57
C ARG A 31 -2.25 3.00 -1.40
N ARG A 32 -1.85 4.05 -0.68
CA ARG A 32 -2.53 5.35 -0.60
C ARG A 32 -1.80 6.33 -1.51
N ASP A 33 -2.48 6.79 -2.55
CA ASP A 33 -1.94 7.70 -3.56
C ASP A 33 -2.48 9.14 -3.35
N GLN A 34 -1.65 10.11 -3.71
CA GLN A 34 -2.03 11.52 -3.84
C GLN A 34 -1.36 12.14 -5.07
N PHE A 35 -2.04 12.04 -6.22
CA PHE A 35 -1.64 12.72 -7.46
C PHE A 35 -2.63 13.84 -7.79
N GLN A 36 -3.49 13.66 -8.80
CA GLN A 36 -4.58 14.60 -9.08
C GLN A 36 -5.77 14.39 -8.14
N THR A 37 -5.96 13.16 -7.68
CA THR A 37 -7.03 12.78 -6.75
C THR A 37 -6.47 11.90 -5.63
N GLU A 38 -7.09 12.03 -4.46
CA GLU A 38 -6.84 11.15 -3.33
C GLU A 38 -7.52 9.81 -3.54
N ARG A 39 -6.72 8.74 -3.50
CA ARG A 39 -7.24 7.40 -3.74
C ARG A 39 -6.49 6.31 -2.99
N TYR A 40 -7.20 5.22 -2.73
CA TYR A 40 -6.60 3.91 -2.57
C TYR A 40 -6.37 3.30 -3.95
N ALA A 41 -5.25 2.60 -4.10
CA ALA A 41 -4.98 1.80 -5.28
C ALA A 41 -4.33 0.47 -4.88
N ALA A 42 -4.61 -0.60 -5.63
CA ALA A 42 -3.67 -1.71 -5.76
C ALA A 42 -3.26 -1.81 -7.20
N SER A 43 -2.07 -2.32 -7.49
CA SER A 43 -1.69 -2.68 -8.85
C SER A 43 -0.94 -3.99 -8.87
N ASP A 44 -1.18 -4.76 -9.94
CA ASP A 44 -0.39 -5.93 -10.30
C ASP A 44 0.65 -5.58 -11.38
N SER A 45 1.40 -6.59 -11.79
CA SER A 45 2.33 -6.52 -12.90
C SER A 45 1.66 -6.31 -14.28
N SER A 46 0.33 -6.36 -14.38
CA SER A 46 -0.41 -6.03 -15.62
C SER A 46 -0.75 -4.55 -15.73
N GLY A 47 -0.51 -3.77 -14.65
CA GLY A 47 -0.84 -2.35 -14.59
C GLY A 47 -2.31 -2.07 -14.28
N HIS A 48 -3.14 -3.11 -14.06
CA HIS A 48 -4.50 -2.92 -13.59
C HIS A 48 -4.48 -2.31 -12.21
N ALA A 49 -5.19 -1.19 -12.04
CA ALA A 49 -5.37 -0.57 -10.74
C ALA A 49 -6.84 -0.53 -10.35
N ALA A 50 -7.20 -1.24 -9.28
CA ALA A 50 -8.47 -0.99 -8.60
C ALA A 50 -8.30 0.30 -7.79
N ILE A 51 -9.12 1.30 -8.12
CA ILE A 51 -9.01 2.66 -7.60
C ILE A 51 -10.28 3.00 -6.84
N ALA A 52 -10.13 3.52 -5.63
CA ALA A 52 -11.24 4.10 -4.86
C ALA A 52 -10.87 5.49 -4.37
N ALA A 53 -11.68 6.49 -4.72
CA ALA A 53 -11.53 7.83 -4.19
C ALA A 53 -11.74 7.82 -2.66
N THR A 54 -11.00 8.67 -1.96
CA THR A 54 -11.12 8.78 -0.51
C THR A 54 -10.66 10.16 -0.06
N GLU A 55 -11.16 10.63 1.09
CA GLU A 55 -10.73 11.87 1.76
C GLU A 55 -10.18 11.57 3.15
N ASP A 56 -10.00 10.28 3.46
CA ASP A 56 -9.57 9.83 4.76
C ASP A 56 -8.13 10.24 5.06
N ARG A 57 -7.91 10.63 6.32
CA ARG A 57 -6.59 10.99 6.84
C ARG A 57 -5.93 9.85 7.61
N ALA A 58 -6.64 8.74 7.82
CA ALA A 58 -6.13 7.56 8.48
C ALA A 58 -6.83 6.32 7.92
N GLY A 59 -6.11 5.21 7.88
CA GLY A 59 -6.63 3.96 7.35
C GLY A 59 -5.72 2.79 7.63
N SER A 60 -6.02 1.66 7.00
CA SER A 60 -5.23 0.45 7.11
C SER A 60 -4.97 -0.15 5.74
N LEU A 61 -3.77 -0.68 5.54
CA LEU A 61 -3.38 -1.43 4.37
C LEU A 61 -3.10 -2.88 4.78
N ARG A 62 -3.49 -3.84 3.93
CA ARG A 62 -3.26 -5.27 4.18
C ARG A 62 -2.97 -6.02 2.89
N LEU A 63 -1.97 -6.91 2.97
CA LEU A 63 -1.62 -7.87 1.93
C LEU A 63 -1.68 -9.29 2.49
N VAL A 64 -2.32 -10.20 1.77
CA VAL A 64 -2.40 -11.62 2.13
C VAL A 64 -1.94 -12.45 0.94
N ARG A 65 -0.97 -13.33 1.16
CA ARG A 65 -0.44 -14.25 0.15
C ARG A 65 -0.94 -15.67 0.41
N HIS A 66 -1.47 -16.30 -0.63
CA HIS A 66 -1.93 -17.68 -0.65
C HIS A 66 -1.27 -18.41 -1.83
N GLY A 67 -0.17 -19.10 -1.57
CA GLY A 67 0.63 -19.76 -2.62
C GLY A 67 1.15 -18.74 -3.64
N THR A 68 0.66 -18.84 -4.87
CA THR A 68 1.01 -17.96 -6.01
C THR A 68 0.02 -16.82 -6.23
N SER A 69 -0.85 -16.52 -5.26
CA SER A 69 -1.80 -15.42 -5.32
C SER A 69 -1.63 -14.47 -4.15
N VAL A 70 -1.79 -13.16 -4.41
CA VAL A 70 -1.78 -12.11 -3.40
C VAL A 70 -3.04 -11.29 -3.51
N VAL A 71 -3.68 -11.01 -2.38
CA VAL A 71 -4.83 -10.13 -2.27
C VAL A 71 -4.45 -8.91 -1.45
N GLY A 72 -4.57 -7.73 -2.07
CA GLY A 72 -4.51 -6.45 -1.40
C GLY A 72 -5.88 -6.05 -0.86
N SER A 73 -5.90 -5.39 0.28
CA SER A 73 -7.11 -4.79 0.84
C SER A 73 -6.78 -3.50 1.57
N TYR A 74 -7.75 -2.60 1.62
CA TYR A 74 -7.65 -1.35 2.34
C TYR A 74 -8.88 -1.12 3.22
N ARG A 75 -8.75 -0.24 4.21
CA ARG A 75 -9.85 0.17 5.07
C ARG A 75 -9.73 1.66 5.37
N ALA A 76 -10.77 2.43 5.02
CA ALA A 76 -10.81 3.88 5.18
C ALA A 76 -11.26 4.30 6.59
N GLY A 77 -10.33 4.33 7.55
CA GLY A 77 -10.62 4.53 8.97
C GLY A 77 -11.07 3.27 9.70
N ALA A 78 -10.91 3.23 11.03
CA ALA A 78 -11.00 2.00 11.82
C ALA A 78 -12.37 1.28 11.75
N ASP A 79 -13.47 2.03 11.60
CA ASP A 79 -14.84 1.51 11.67
C ASP A 79 -15.42 1.10 10.32
N ARG A 80 -14.67 1.25 9.22
CA ARG A 80 -15.12 0.86 7.88
C ARG A 80 -14.81 -0.63 7.62
N PRO A 81 -15.59 -1.29 6.75
CA PRO A 81 -15.22 -2.64 6.29
C PRO A 81 -13.92 -2.60 5.48
N TRP A 82 -13.22 -3.73 5.46
CA TRP A 82 -12.14 -3.94 4.51
C TRP A 82 -12.71 -4.05 3.10
N VAL A 83 -12.09 -3.36 2.16
CA VAL A 83 -12.37 -3.49 0.73
C VAL A 83 -11.24 -4.30 0.12
N GLU A 84 -11.58 -5.46 -0.42
CA GLU A 84 -10.64 -6.30 -1.15
C GLU A 84 -10.46 -5.80 -2.58
N LEU A 85 -9.24 -5.95 -3.05
CA LEU A 85 -8.83 -5.63 -4.41
C LEU A 85 -8.67 -6.96 -5.15
N PRO A 86 -8.81 -6.97 -6.49
CA PRO A 86 -8.69 -8.20 -7.26
C PRO A 86 -7.40 -8.96 -6.94
N ALA A 87 -7.50 -10.29 -6.83
CA ALA A 87 -6.37 -11.15 -6.57
C ALA A 87 -5.35 -11.07 -7.72
N GLN A 88 -4.07 -11.08 -7.36
CA GLN A 88 -2.96 -10.89 -8.29
C GLN A 88 -2.06 -12.11 -8.26
N LEU A 89 -1.54 -12.53 -9.41
CA LEU A 89 -0.56 -13.62 -9.46
C LEU A 89 0.80 -13.12 -8.97
N THR A 90 1.47 -13.93 -8.16
CA THR A 90 2.86 -13.74 -7.75
C THR A 90 3.67 -15.02 -7.99
N SER A 91 4.98 -14.88 -8.02
CA SER A 91 5.91 -16.01 -8.11
C SER A 91 5.79 -16.91 -6.87
N PRO A 92 6.10 -18.22 -6.95
CA PRO A 92 6.07 -19.12 -5.79
C PRO A 92 7.28 -18.97 -4.85
N PHE A 93 8.33 -18.24 -5.24
CA PHE A 93 9.57 -18.13 -4.47
C PHE A 93 9.44 -17.21 -3.25
N ASP A 94 10.49 -17.17 -2.42
CA ASP A 94 10.58 -16.22 -1.32
C ASP A 94 10.45 -14.79 -1.82
N ALA A 95 9.77 -13.95 -1.04
CA ALA A 95 9.47 -12.58 -1.40
C ALA A 95 9.84 -11.63 -0.26
N THR A 96 10.31 -10.43 -0.61
CA THR A 96 10.51 -9.37 0.37
C THR A 96 9.25 -8.53 0.49
N PHE A 97 8.84 -8.22 1.71
CA PHE A 97 7.75 -7.32 1.97
C PHE A 97 8.26 -5.97 2.40
N GLN A 98 7.72 -4.91 1.81
CA GLN A 98 8.21 -3.56 1.98
C GLN A 98 7.08 -2.61 2.34
N ILE A 99 7.41 -1.66 3.21
CA ILE A 99 6.63 -0.47 3.48
C ILE A 99 7.49 0.70 3.04
N PHE A 100 7.01 1.52 2.12
CA PHE A 100 7.76 2.69 1.69
C PHE A 100 6.85 3.85 1.32
N LEU A 101 7.47 5.02 1.32
CA LEU A 101 6.90 6.26 0.83
C LEU A 101 7.67 6.65 -0.43
N PHE A 102 6.97 6.77 -1.56
CA PHE A 102 7.57 7.10 -2.85
C PHE A 102 6.92 8.35 -3.43
N SER A 103 7.73 9.25 -4.01
CA SER A 103 7.25 10.41 -4.76
C SER A 103 8.18 10.66 -5.94
N ASP A 104 7.64 11.12 -7.07
CA ASP A 104 8.45 11.67 -8.15
C ASP A 104 9.06 13.01 -7.69
N GLY A 105 10.31 12.96 -7.23
CA GLY A 105 10.99 14.09 -6.61
C GLY A 105 11.16 15.31 -7.52
N LYS A 106 11.11 15.17 -8.85
CA LYS A 106 11.23 16.31 -9.78
C LYS A 106 9.93 17.08 -9.92
N SER A 107 8.82 16.35 -10.03
CA SER A 107 7.49 16.95 -10.25
C SER A 107 6.86 17.51 -8.97
N PHE A 108 7.31 17.06 -7.80
CA PHE A 108 6.67 17.37 -6.50
C PHE A 108 7.65 17.87 -5.43
N ALA A 109 8.78 18.46 -5.85
CA ALA A 109 9.79 19.02 -4.94
C ALA A 109 9.21 20.08 -3.98
N GLY A 110 9.80 20.18 -2.78
CA GLY A 110 9.49 21.23 -1.79
C GLY A 110 8.24 20.99 -0.95
N LYS A 111 7.49 19.92 -1.19
CA LYS A 111 6.36 19.52 -0.35
C LYS A 111 6.82 18.58 0.76
N LYS A 112 6.65 19.00 2.01
CA LYS A 112 6.89 18.12 3.16
C LYS A 112 5.77 17.08 3.24
N VAL A 113 6.14 15.81 3.27
CA VAL A 113 5.20 14.70 3.40
C VAL A 113 5.60 13.84 4.60
N ARG A 114 4.63 13.54 5.48
CA ARG A 114 4.82 12.68 6.64
C ARG A 114 3.63 11.77 6.85
N VAL A 115 3.92 10.50 7.10
CA VAL A 115 2.95 9.46 7.46
C VAL A 115 3.41 8.83 8.77
N ALA A 116 2.53 8.78 9.76
CA ALA A 116 2.73 7.94 10.94
C ALA A 116 2.21 6.54 10.63
N VAL A 117 2.94 5.51 11.08
CA VAL A 117 2.54 4.12 10.94
C VAL A 117 2.52 3.46 12.31
N ASP A 118 1.54 2.57 12.51
CA ASP A 118 1.39 1.83 13.76
C ASP A 118 0.74 0.46 13.49
N ASN A 119 0.67 -0.39 14.51
CA ASN A 119 0.03 -1.70 14.46
C ASN A 119 0.51 -2.58 13.30
N PHE A 120 1.80 -2.49 12.95
CA PHE A 120 2.37 -3.36 11.93
C PHE A 120 2.30 -4.82 12.41
N ARG A 121 1.71 -5.67 11.57
CA ARG A 121 1.57 -7.11 11.83
C ARG A 121 2.01 -7.91 10.63
N LEU A 122 2.95 -8.82 10.84
CA LEU A 122 3.41 -9.79 9.85
C LEU A 122 3.24 -11.19 10.43
N ALA A 123 2.57 -12.05 9.67
CA ALA A 123 2.40 -13.46 9.99
C ALA A 123 2.86 -14.26 8.77
N ALA A 124 3.86 -15.12 8.98
CA ALA A 124 4.44 -15.98 7.97
C ALA A 124 5.05 -17.22 8.63
N THR A 125 5.10 -18.34 7.91
CA THR A 125 5.64 -19.60 8.45
C THR A 125 7.17 -19.57 8.57
N ASN A 126 7.86 -18.93 7.62
CA ASN A 126 9.33 -18.82 7.56
C ASN A 126 9.71 -17.34 7.45
N LEU A 127 9.69 -16.62 8.57
CA LEU A 127 10.02 -15.21 8.60
C LEU A 127 11.51 -15.00 8.85
N VAL A 128 12.18 -14.28 7.94
CA VAL A 128 13.53 -13.76 8.14
C VAL A 128 13.45 -12.24 8.22
N CYS A 129 13.83 -11.68 9.37
CA CYS A 129 14.01 -10.23 9.52
C CYS A 129 15.49 -9.91 9.22
N LEU A 130 15.72 -9.15 8.16
CA LEU A 130 17.04 -8.62 7.78
C LEU A 130 17.19 -7.18 8.27
#